data_AF-A0A7Y5L3B2-F1
#
_entry.id   AF-A0A7Y5L3B2-F1
#
_cell.length_a   1.000
_cell.length_b   1.000
_cell.length_c   1.000
_cell.angle_alpha   90.00
_cell.angle_beta   90.00
_cell.angle_gamma   90.00
#
_symmetry.space_group_name_H-M   'P 1'
#
loop_
_entity.id
_entity.type
_entity.pdbx_description
1 polymer ?
#
loop_
_entity_poly.entity_id
_entity_poly.type
_entity_poly.pdbx_seq_one_letter_code
_entity_poly.pdbx_strand_id
1 'polypeptide(L)' 'MRKLIVLEFISLDGVIQAPGGPEEDNEGGFKYGGWTFPFFDESSGKL' A
#
# COMPACT_ATOMS: atom_id res chain seq x y z
N MET A 1 -29.28 1.93 7.39
CA MET A 1 -28.02 1.23 7.03
C MET A 1 -26.83 2.04 7.54
N ARG A 2 -25.82 1.39 8.11
CA ARG A 2 -24.58 2.06 8.56
C ARG A 2 -23.60 2.16 7.38
N LYS A 3 -22.73 3.17 7.38
CA LYS A 3 -21.69 3.36 6.35
C LYS A 3 -20.40 2.64 6.76
N LEU A 4 -19.75 1.99 5.81
CA LEU A 4 -18.35 1.55 5.89
C LEU A 4 -17.54 2.50 5.02
N ILE A 5 -16.46 3.05 5.58
CA ILE A 5 -15.52 3.91 4.86
C ILE A 5 -14.19 3.16 4.87
N VAL A 6 -13.58 3.01 3.70
CA VAL A 6 -12.33 2.27 3.51
C VAL A 6 -11.34 3.17 2.77
N LEU A 7 -10.07 3.05 3.11
CA LEU A 7 -8.97 3.79 2.50
C LEU A 7 -7.96 2.74 2.01
N GLU A 8 -7.76 2.67 0.70
CA GLU A 8 -7.04 1.59 0.02
C GLU A 8 -6.00 2.16 -0.94
N PHE A 9 -4.92 1.40 -1.14
CA PHE A 9 -4.02 1.57 -2.27
C PHE A 9 -4.35 0.51 -3.30
N ILE A 10 -4.65 0.94 -4.53
CA ILE A 10 -5.05 0.05 -5.62
C ILE A 10 -4.33 0.47 -6.90
N SER A 11 -3.85 -0.50 -7.68
CA SER A 11 -3.30 -0.26 -9.01
C SER A 11 -4.41 0.06 -10.03
N LEU A 12 -4.03 0.58 -11.20
CA LEU A 12 -4.99 0.88 -12.27
C LEU A 12 -5.72 -0.38 -12.80
N ASP A 13 -5.06 -1.53 -12.75
CA ASP A 13 -5.60 -2.84 -13.11
C ASP A 13 -6.29 -3.58 -11.95
N GLY A 14 -6.45 -2.94 -10.79
CA GLY A 14 -7.28 -3.42 -9.69
C GLY A 14 -6.60 -4.32 -8.66
N VAL A 15 -5.27 -4.34 -8.61
CA VAL A 15 -4.49 -5.07 -7.61
C VAL A 15 -4.44 -4.28 -6.30
N ILE A 16 -4.78 -4.94 -5.19
CA ILE A 16 -4.70 -4.40 -3.82
C ILE A 16 -3.54 -5.10 -3.11
N GLN A 17 -2.67 -4.31 -2.48
CA GLN A 17 -1.45 -4.83 -1.82
C GLN A 17 -1.03 -3.89 -0.68
N ALA A 18 -0.45 -4.45 0.38
CA ALA A 18 -0.03 -3.66 1.54
C ALA A 18 1.25 -2.83 1.26
N PRO A 19 1.22 -1.51 1.45
CA PRO A 19 2.23 -0.60 0.90
C PRO A 19 3.58 -0.54 1.62
N GLY A 20 3.70 -1.12 2.82
CA GLY A 20 4.66 -0.68 3.83
C GLY A 20 5.84 -1.63 4.01
N GLY A 21 5.59 -2.88 4.37
CA GLY A 21 6.64 -3.83 4.70
C GLY A 21 7.43 -4.29 3.46
N PRO A 22 8.77 -4.31 3.50
CA PRO A 22 9.58 -4.83 2.38
C PRO A 22 9.30 -6.32 2.07
N GLU A 23 8.78 -7.05 3.04
CA GLU A 23 8.39 -8.46 2.94
C GLU A 23 6.87 -8.66 2.91
N GLU A 24 6.09 -7.59 2.73
CA GLU A 24 4.63 -7.70 2.56
C GLU A 24 4.30 -8.34 1.20
N ASP A 25 3.45 -9.37 1.25
CA ASP A 25 2.90 -10.06 0.08
C ASP A 25 3.96 -10.65 -0.87
N ASN A 26 4.94 -11.38 -0.31
CA ASN A 26 5.95 -12.12 -1.09
C ASN A 26 5.36 -13.28 -1.94
N GLU A 27 4.07 -13.59 -1.80
CA GLU A 27 3.37 -14.61 -2.56
C GLU A 27 3.01 -14.12 -3.98
N GLY A 28 2.83 -15.04 -4.94
CA GLY A 28 2.40 -14.67 -6.30
C GLY A 28 3.42 -13.93 -7.17
N GLY A 29 4.67 -13.76 -6.70
CA GLY A 29 5.76 -13.17 -7.48
C GLY A 29 5.77 -11.64 -7.49
N PHE A 30 5.09 -10.99 -6.55
CA PHE A 30 5.18 -9.54 -6.36
C PHE A 30 6.57 -9.17 -5.84
N LYS A 31 7.32 -8.39 -6.63
CA LYS A 31 8.72 -8.05 -6.36
C LYS A 31 8.92 -6.69 -5.68
N TYR A 32 7.83 -6.00 -5.34
CA TYR A 32 7.87 -4.60 -4.91
C TYR A 32 7.23 -4.40 -3.53
N GLY A 33 7.53 -5.28 -2.58
CA GLY A 33 7.16 -5.06 -1.17
C GLY A 33 7.66 -3.69 -0.68
N GLY A 34 6.88 -3.04 0.16
CA GLY A 34 7.23 -1.73 0.72
C GLY A 34 7.37 -0.62 -0.32
N TRP A 35 6.66 -0.72 -1.44
CA TRP A 35 6.80 0.21 -2.57
C TRP A 35 6.53 1.68 -2.22
N THR A 36 5.90 1.99 -1.09
CA THR A 36 5.73 3.39 -0.67
C THR A 36 6.99 4.02 -0.09
N PHE A 37 7.89 3.24 0.53
CA PHE A 37 9.10 3.76 1.19
C PHE A 37 9.97 4.65 0.29
N PRO A 38 10.23 4.28 -0.99
CA PRO A 38 10.99 5.16 -1.91
C PRO A 38 10.37 6.53 -2.16
N PHE A 39 9.07 6.71 -1.90
CA PHE A 39 8.34 7.95 -2.13
C PHE A 39 8.08 8.75 -0.85
N PHE A 40 8.55 8.27 0.30
CA PHE A 40 8.40 9.01 1.55
C PHE A 40 9.26 10.27 1.52
N ASP A 41 8.66 11.36 1.96
CA ASP A 41 9.29 12.66 2.12
C ASP A 41 9.15 13.15 3.57
N GLU A 42 9.61 14.37 3.83
CA GLU A 42 9.55 14.95 5.17
C GLU A 42 8.12 15.14 5.68
N SER A 43 7.11 15.17 4.81
CA SER A 43 5.70 15.30 5.19
C SER A 43 5.02 13.96 5.48
N SER A 44 5.62 12.87 5.02
CA SER A 44 5.06 11.54 5.11
C SER A 44 4.91 11.09 6.57
N GLY A 45 3.70 10.71 6.97
CA GLY A 45 3.39 10.27 8.34
C GLY A 45 3.22 11.39 9.38
N LYS A 46 3.26 12.67 8.97
CA LYS A 46 2.87 13.78 9.86
C LYS A 46 1.35 13.76 10.09
N LEU A 47 0.95 13.91 11.35
CA LEU A 47 -0.46 13.96 11.82
C LEU A 47 -0.97 15.39 11.93
#